data_AF-A0A7C1Z0X2-F1
#
_entry.id   AF-A0A7C1Z0X2-F1
#
_cell.length_a   1.000
_cell.length_b   1.000
_cell.length_c   1.000
_cell.angle_alpha   90.00
_cell.angle_beta   90.00
_cell.angle_gamma   90.00
#
_symmetry.space_group_name_H-M   'P 1'
#
loop_
_entity.id
_entity.type
_entity.pdbx_description
1 polymer ?
#
loop_
_entity_poly.entity_id
_entity_poly.type
_entity_poly.pdbx_seq_one_letter_code
_entity_poly.pdbx_strand_id
1 'polypeptide(L)'
;MADAPDGDRLQLWRAKEGLIGDVMVREEKRFWEPAGVTDADKDLLALATLCGGLELRDLKALPEGPGLLKNYDAERFRTMSGRDAFERLAALEPDILGEWFVLDRLKPKNVLDERLESMRTLAWRMAPLAMAVFLDRAAQNFPRHAVFKPLAKAPDGGNIVTAIIWTRVAFNLITRLAASDPDAARGWYGDIQTLAADNPKEAALREVQAKAAFNLITRLAASDPDAARGWYGDIKTLAAKNPEEVALREAQAYAAFNLLLGYKKSGDNAGVKKMVEDISRLAEENPDLPACREAAERLQSIIKLAEEK
;
A
#
# COMPACT_ATOMS: atom_id res chain seq x y z
N MET A 1 -12.70 -23.12 -6.43
CA MET A 1 -13.41 -21.98 -7.07
C MET A 1 -12.57 -21.58 -8.26
N ALA A 2 -13.08 -21.82 -9.47
CA ALA A 2 -12.36 -21.56 -10.71
C ALA A 2 -12.19 -20.04 -10.90
N ASP A 3 -10.97 -19.63 -11.27
CA ASP A 3 -10.66 -18.27 -11.68
C ASP A 3 -11.51 -17.91 -12.91
N ALA A 4 -12.35 -16.90 -12.78
CA ALA A 4 -12.97 -16.26 -13.94
C ALA A 4 -11.86 -15.58 -14.76
N PRO A 5 -11.84 -15.72 -16.09
CA PRO A 5 -10.82 -15.10 -16.94
C PRO A 5 -10.84 -13.58 -16.73
N ASP A 6 -9.67 -12.95 -16.74
CA ASP A 6 -9.47 -11.54 -16.35
C ASP A 6 -10.39 -10.53 -17.05
N GLY A 7 -10.89 -10.87 -18.24
CA GLY A 7 -11.88 -10.08 -18.98
C GLY A 7 -13.25 -9.98 -18.29
N ASP A 8 -13.77 -11.06 -17.72
CA ASP A 8 -15.06 -11.08 -17.04
C ASP A 8 -15.00 -10.33 -15.71
N ARG A 9 -13.87 -10.46 -15.00
CA ARG A 9 -13.60 -9.66 -13.80
C ARG A 9 -13.55 -8.18 -14.15
N LEU A 10 -12.87 -7.79 -15.24
CA LEU A 10 -12.77 -6.39 -15.65
C LEU A 10 -14.12 -5.78 -16.02
N GLN A 11 -15.00 -6.54 -16.70
CA GLN A 11 -16.34 -6.08 -17.04
C GLN A 11 -17.22 -5.90 -15.79
N LEU A 12 -17.17 -6.86 -14.85
CA LEU A 12 -17.87 -6.75 -13.56
C LEU A 12 -17.38 -5.55 -12.74
N TRP A 13 -16.07 -5.29 -12.74
CA TRP A 13 -15.49 -4.11 -12.08
C TRP A 13 -16.01 -2.81 -12.70
N ARG A 14 -16.00 -2.68 -14.03
CA ARG A 14 -16.52 -1.49 -14.72
C ARG A 14 -18.01 -1.29 -14.47
N ALA A 15 -18.80 -2.38 -14.43
CA ALA A 15 -20.21 -2.31 -14.10
C ALA A 15 -20.45 -1.84 -12.65
N LYS A 16 -19.63 -2.30 -11.70
CA LYS A 16 -19.67 -1.87 -10.30
C LYS A 16 -19.30 -0.39 -10.15
N GLU A 17 -18.22 0.06 -10.79
CA GLU A 17 -17.81 1.47 -10.80
C GLU A 17 -18.88 2.36 -11.45
N GLY A 18 -19.49 1.91 -12.55
CA GLY A 18 -20.61 2.60 -13.20
C GLY A 18 -21.82 2.77 -12.27
N LEU A 19 -22.22 1.70 -11.57
CA LEU A 19 -23.34 1.77 -10.62
C LEU A 19 -23.06 2.73 -9.46
N ILE A 20 -21.84 2.69 -8.90
CA ILE A 20 -21.45 3.60 -7.82
C ILE A 20 -21.41 5.06 -8.33
N GLY A 21 -20.89 5.28 -9.53
CA GLY A 21 -20.92 6.58 -10.20
C GLY A 21 -22.35 7.10 -10.39
N ASP A 22 -23.28 6.26 -10.82
CA ASP A 22 -24.69 6.63 -10.99
C ASP A 22 -25.36 7.01 -9.66
N VAL A 23 -25.03 6.32 -8.57
CA VAL A 23 -25.48 6.71 -7.22
C VAL A 23 -24.96 8.10 -6.87
N MET A 24 -23.68 8.38 -7.11
CA MET A 24 -23.12 9.72 -6.83
C MET A 24 -23.75 10.82 -7.68
N VAL A 25 -23.98 10.57 -8.98
CA VAL A 25 -24.68 11.51 -9.86
C VAL A 25 -26.10 11.78 -9.40
N ARG A 26 -26.79 10.74 -8.89
CA ARG A 26 -28.12 10.90 -8.30
C ARG A 26 -28.07 11.74 -7.02
N GLU A 27 -27.13 11.47 -6.11
CA GLU A 27 -26.98 12.23 -4.87
C GLU A 27 -26.70 13.72 -5.16
N GLU A 28 -25.79 13.98 -6.10
CA GLU A 28 -25.46 15.30 -6.59
C GLU A 28 -26.70 16.06 -7.07
N LYS A 29 -27.42 15.50 -8.05
CA LYS A 29 -28.56 16.17 -8.70
C LYS A 29 -29.78 16.31 -7.81
N ARG A 30 -30.03 15.32 -6.94
CA ARG A 30 -31.27 15.25 -6.16
C ARG A 30 -31.18 15.98 -4.82
N PHE A 31 -29.99 16.04 -4.22
CA PHE A 31 -29.82 16.54 -2.87
C PHE A 31 -28.77 17.65 -2.78
N TRP A 32 -27.61 17.51 -3.41
CA TRP A 32 -26.51 18.45 -3.21
C TRP A 32 -26.69 19.75 -3.99
N GLU A 33 -27.01 19.68 -5.28
CA GLU A 33 -27.29 20.86 -6.12
C GLU A 33 -28.47 21.70 -5.56
N PRO A 34 -29.64 21.11 -5.20
CA PRO A 34 -30.74 21.88 -4.63
C PRO A 34 -30.43 22.53 -3.27
N ALA A 35 -29.52 21.94 -2.48
CA ALA A 35 -29.07 22.50 -1.21
C ALA A 35 -27.97 23.57 -1.38
N GLY A 36 -27.53 23.83 -2.61
CA GLY A 36 -26.48 24.81 -2.89
C GLY A 36 -25.08 24.37 -2.47
N VAL A 37 -24.82 23.06 -2.39
CA VAL A 37 -23.50 22.49 -2.08
C VAL A 37 -22.46 22.99 -3.09
N THR A 38 -21.36 23.51 -2.58
CA THR A 38 -20.28 24.08 -3.38
C THR A 38 -19.13 23.10 -3.59
N ASP A 39 -18.24 23.43 -4.52
CA ASP A 39 -16.98 22.69 -4.71
C ASP A 39 -16.10 22.70 -3.45
N ALA A 40 -16.13 23.78 -2.64
CA ALA A 40 -15.40 23.86 -1.39
C ALA A 40 -15.98 22.91 -0.33
N ASP A 41 -17.31 22.79 -0.25
CA ASP A 41 -17.97 21.84 0.64
C ASP A 41 -17.57 20.39 0.29
N LYS A 42 -17.51 20.06 -1.01
CA LYS A 42 -17.08 18.74 -1.49
C LYS A 42 -15.61 18.46 -1.20
N ASP A 43 -14.74 19.47 -1.34
CA ASP A 43 -13.33 19.33 -1.01
C ASP A 43 -13.14 19.10 0.50
N LEU A 44 -13.96 19.75 1.33
CA LEU A 44 -13.99 19.53 2.78
C LEU A 44 -14.50 18.13 3.13
N LEU A 45 -15.53 17.63 2.44
CA LEU A 45 -16.03 16.25 2.61
C LEU A 45 -14.98 15.21 2.17
N ALA A 46 -14.24 15.48 1.09
CA ALA A 46 -13.19 14.59 0.62
C ALA A 46 -12.07 14.49 1.67
N LEU A 47 -11.64 15.61 2.23
CA LEU A 47 -10.67 15.64 3.32
C LEU A 47 -11.20 14.93 4.59
N ALA A 48 -12.45 15.18 4.98
CA ALA A 48 -13.06 14.48 6.10
C ALA A 48 -13.08 12.96 5.87
N THR A 49 -13.37 12.52 4.64
CA THR A 49 -13.40 11.10 4.27
C THR A 49 -12.01 10.46 4.32
N LEU A 50 -10.98 11.13 3.80
CA LEU A 50 -9.58 10.69 3.92
C LEU A 50 -9.15 10.52 5.38
N CYS A 51 -9.65 11.37 6.27
CA CYS A 51 -9.27 11.40 7.69
C CYS A 51 -10.18 10.56 8.61
N GLY A 52 -11.20 9.86 8.10
CA GLY A 52 -12.17 9.14 8.94
C GLY A 52 -13.04 10.06 9.82
N GLY A 53 -13.26 11.27 9.32
CA GLY A 53 -13.87 12.40 10.01
C GLY A 53 -12.85 13.37 10.57
N LEU A 54 -13.28 14.61 10.84
CA LEU A 54 -12.43 15.70 11.31
C LEU A 54 -13.11 16.54 12.37
N GLU A 55 -12.40 16.82 13.45
CA GLU A 55 -12.83 17.83 14.43
C GLU A 55 -12.62 19.23 13.84
N LEU A 56 -13.67 20.06 13.84
CA LEU A 56 -13.61 21.42 13.30
C LEU A 56 -12.56 22.27 14.02
N ARG A 57 -12.38 22.05 15.32
CA ARG A 57 -11.37 22.77 16.11
C ARG A 57 -9.94 22.47 15.61
N ASP A 58 -9.67 21.21 15.27
CA ASP A 58 -8.34 20.75 14.89
C ASP A 58 -8.03 21.24 13.48
N LEU A 59 -9.04 21.19 12.59
CA LEU A 59 -8.96 21.78 11.26
C LEU A 59 -8.73 23.30 11.33
N LYS A 60 -9.47 24.03 12.17
CA LYS A 60 -9.32 25.49 12.35
C LYS A 60 -7.94 25.89 12.88
N ALA A 61 -7.31 25.03 13.68
CA ALA A 61 -5.98 25.28 14.23
C ALA A 61 -4.85 25.18 13.19
N LEU A 62 -5.13 24.64 12.00
CA LEU A 62 -4.16 24.56 10.92
C LEU A 62 -4.00 25.90 10.19
N PRO A 63 -2.81 26.19 9.62
CA PRO A 63 -2.60 27.38 8.79
C PRO A 63 -3.60 27.51 7.63
N GLU A 64 -3.93 26.39 6.99
CA GLU A 64 -4.86 26.29 5.86
C GLU A 64 -6.33 26.25 6.31
N GLY A 65 -6.56 25.96 7.60
CA GLY A 65 -7.87 25.77 8.22
C GLY A 65 -8.87 26.89 7.95
N PRO A 66 -8.54 28.17 8.21
CA PRO A 66 -9.43 29.29 7.90
C PRO A 66 -9.82 29.38 6.42
N GLY A 67 -8.94 28.98 5.50
CA GLY A 67 -9.22 28.94 4.07
C GLY A 67 -10.17 27.81 3.71
N LEU A 68 -9.94 26.61 4.27
CA LEU A 68 -10.79 25.43 4.06
C LEU A 68 -12.19 25.60 4.67
N LEU A 69 -12.30 26.33 5.77
CA LEU A 69 -13.56 26.63 6.45
C LEU A 69 -14.21 27.93 5.96
N LYS A 70 -13.65 28.57 4.93
CA LYS A 70 -14.22 29.79 4.38
C LYS A 70 -15.60 29.49 3.80
N ASN A 71 -16.62 30.20 4.29
CA ASN A 71 -18.02 30.00 3.94
C ASN A 71 -18.58 28.61 4.32
N TYR A 72 -17.93 27.91 5.26
CA TYR A 72 -18.44 26.65 5.80
C TYR A 72 -19.89 26.80 6.28
N ASP A 73 -20.72 25.83 5.91
CA ASP A 73 -22.13 25.75 6.28
C ASP A 73 -22.47 24.34 6.74
N ALA A 74 -22.91 24.23 7.99
CA ALA A 74 -23.18 22.94 8.63
C ALA A 74 -24.36 22.20 7.98
N GLU A 75 -25.36 22.91 7.44
CA GLU A 75 -26.52 22.28 6.80
C GLU A 75 -26.16 21.75 5.41
N ARG A 76 -25.33 22.48 4.65
CA ARG A 76 -24.79 21.96 3.38
C ARG A 76 -23.92 20.73 3.61
N PHE A 77 -23.07 20.74 4.64
CA PHE A 77 -22.24 19.57 4.98
C PHE A 77 -23.08 18.39 5.46
N ARG A 78 -24.08 18.63 6.31
CA ARG A 78 -25.05 17.62 6.75
C ARG A 78 -25.79 17.00 5.57
N THR A 79 -26.14 17.80 4.56
CA THR A 79 -26.82 17.31 3.36
C THR A 79 -25.97 16.27 2.61
N MET A 80 -24.64 16.45 2.55
CA MET A 80 -23.77 15.48 1.88
C MET A 80 -23.46 14.25 2.73
N SER A 81 -23.19 14.44 4.03
CA SER A 81 -22.71 13.37 4.92
C SER A 81 -23.82 12.61 5.64
N GLY A 82 -25.04 13.17 5.70
CA GLY A 82 -26.15 12.63 6.48
C GLY A 82 -25.94 12.71 8.01
N ARG A 83 -24.94 13.48 8.48
CA ARG A 83 -24.58 13.61 9.90
C ARG A 83 -24.53 15.09 10.30
N ASP A 84 -24.78 15.36 11.58
CA ASP A 84 -24.59 16.70 12.14
C ASP A 84 -23.13 17.13 12.01
N ALA A 85 -22.93 18.42 11.73
CA ALA A 85 -21.62 18.97 11.38
C ALA A 85 -21.23 20.18 12.27
N PHE A 86 -21.72 20.22 13.51
CA PHE A 86 -21.49 21.35 14.42
C PHE A 86 -20.10 21.34 15.08
N GLU A 87 -19.59 20.16 15.40
CA GLU A 87 -18.29 19.97 16.06
C GLU A 87 -17.33 19.14 15.21
N ARG A 88 -17.89 18.14 14.52
CA ARG A 88 -17.15 17.16 13.73
C ARG A 88 -17.74 17.03 12.34
N LEU A 89 -16.87 17.02 11.35
CA LEU A 89 -17.17 16.68 9.97
C LEU A 89 -17.09 15.17 9.80
N ALA A 90 -18.19 14.52 9.47
CA ALA A 90 -18.20 13.07 9.21
C ALA A 90 -17.56 12.74 7.85
N ALA A 91 -16.97 11.55 7.76
CA ALA A 91 -16.63 10.94 6.48
C ALA A 91 -17.91 10.58 5.69
N LEU A 92 -17.81 10.47 4.37
CA LEU A 92 -18.91 10.00 3.54
C LEU A 92 -19.12 8.49 3.70
N GLU A 93 -20.31 8.10 4.15
CA GLU A 93 -20.73 6.70 4.31
C GLU A 93 -21.77 6.27 3.25
N PRO A 94 -21.84 4.97 2.91
CA PRO A 94 -20.93 3.91 3.32
C PRO A 94 -19.53 4.08 2.71
N ASP A 95 -18.52 3.50 3.36
CA ASP A 95 -17.10 3.59 3.00
C ASP A 95 -16.84 3.49 1.48
N ILE A 96 -17.47 2.52 0.81
CA ILE A 96 -17.32 2.31 -0.64
C ILE A 96 -17.75 3.51 -1.50
N LEU A 97 -18.77 4.27 -1.09
CA LEU A 97 -19.14 5.52 -1.75
C LEU A 97 -18.14 6.62 -1.42
N GLY A 98 -17.66 6.70 -0.18
CA GLY A 98 -16.63 7.65 0.25
C GLY A 98 -15.32 7.49 -0.52
N GLU A 99 -14.85 6.25 -0.68
CA GLU A 99 -13.64 5.94 -1.45
C GLU A 99 -13.79 6.32 -2.93
N TRP A 100 -14.93 5.96 -3.55
CA TRP A 100 -15.19 6.36 -4.92
C TRP A 100 -15.28 7.88 -5.07
N PHE A 101 -16.03 8.55 -4.18
CA PHE A 101 -16.21 10.00 -4.18
C PHE A 101 -14.86 10.73 -4.11
N VAL A 102 -13.99 10.34 -3.16
CA VAL A 102 -12.66 10.95 -3.03
C VAL A 102 -11.83 10.73 -4.29
N LEU A 103 -11.79 9.49 -4.79
CA LEU A 103 -11.01 9.15 -5.97
C LEU A 103 -11.51 9.87 -7.23
N ASP A 104 -12.81 10.01 -7.42
CA ASP A 104 -13.41 10.73 -8.55
C ASP A 104 -13.21 12.24 -8.42
N ARG A 105 -13.46 12.81 -7.23
CA ARG A 105 -13.33 14.25 -6.94
C ARG A 105 -11.90 14.77 -7.15
N LEU A 106 -10.92 13.94 -6.85
CA LEU A 106 -9.49 14.24 -6.95
C LEU A 106 -8.89 13.94 -8.33
N LYS A 107 -9.71 13.60 -9.34
CA LYS A 107 -9.25 13.60 -10.73
C LYS A 107 -8.76 15.01 -11.09
N PRO A 108 -7.49 15.15 -11.55
CA PRO A 108 -6.96 16.46 -11.92
C PRO A 108 -7.79 17.07 -13.04
N LYS A 109 -8.27 18.30 -12.84
CA LYS A 109 -9.01 19.04 -13.88
C LYS A 109 -8.08 19.55 -14.98
N ASN A 110 -6.82 19.80 -14.66
CA ASN A 110 -5.75 20.20 -15.56
C ASN A 110 -4.38 20.03 -14.86
N VAL A 111 -3.29 20.37 -15.55
CA VAL A 111 -1.91 20.23 -15.03
C VAL A 111 -1.57 21.14 -13.86
N LEU A 112 -2.38 22.16 -13.57
CA LEU A 112 -2.22 23.08 -12.44
C LEU A 112 -3.11 22.68 -11.24
N ASP A 113 -3.86 21.59 -11.32
CA ASP A 113 -4.74 21.14 -10.25
C ASP A 113 -3.95 20.41 -9.16
N GLU A 114 -3.60 21.14 -8.11
CA GLU A 114 -2.82 20.66 -6.97
C GLU A 114 -3.69 20.06 -5.84
N ARG A 115 -5.01 19.92 -6.05
CA ARG A 115 -5.93 19.46 -4.99
C ARG A 115 -5.57 18.08 -4.46
N LEU A 116 -5.20 17.15 -5.33
CA LEU A 116 -4.80 15.80 -4.93
C LEU A 116 -3.60 15.85 -3.98
N GLU A 117 -2.55 16.57 -4.37
CA GLU A 117 -1.31 16.66 -3.59
C GLU A 117 -1.52 17.38 -2.27
N SER A 118 -2.33 18.45 -2.29
CA SER A 118 -2.71 19.20 -1.09
C SER A 118 -3.50 18.35 -0.11
N MET A 119 -4.51 17.60 -0.59
CA MET A 119 -5.31 16.72 0.25
C MET A 119 -4.50 15.54 0.79
N ARG A 120 -3.66 14.92 -0.05
CA ARG A 120 -2.75 13.84 0.36
C ARG A 120 -1.85 14.29 1.51
N THR A 121 -1.18 15.44 1.34
CA THR A 121 -0.30 16.02 2.35
C THR A 121 -1.06 16.33 3.64
N LEU A 122 -2.22 16.95 3.52
CA LEU A 122 -3.03 17.34 4.66
C LEU A 122 -3.56 16.13 5.44
N ALA A 123 -4.06 15.10 4.75
CA ALA A 123 -4.57 13.88 5.37
C ALA A 123 -3.47 13.11 6.11
N TRP A 124 -2.29 12.96 5.50
CA TRP A 124 -1.12 12.36 6.18
C TRP A 124 -0.66 13.16 7.39
N ARG A 125 -0.78 14.50 7.36
CA ARG A 125 -0.41 15.35 8.49
C ARG A 125 -1.44 15.30 9.63
N MET A 126 -2.73 15.28 9.30
CA MET A 126 -3.81 15.35 10.27
C MET A 126 -4.13 13.99 10.91
N ALA A 127 -4.22 12.95 10.10
CA ALA A 127 -4.71 11.65 10.54
C ALA A 127 -4.00 10.49 9.81
N PRO A 128 -2.68 10.27 10.04
CA PRO A 128 -1.91 9.25 9.35
C PRO A 128 -2.54 7.84 9.37
N LEU A 129 -3.08 7.44 10.52
CA LEU A 129 -3.71 6.12 10.68
C LEU A 129 -5.02 6.03 9.89
N ALA A 130 -5.86 7.06 9.92
CA ALA A 130 -7.11 7.06 9.18
C ALA A 130 -6.87 7.13 7.66
N MET A 131 -5.88 7.92 7.23
CA MET A 131 -5.42 7.94 5.85
C MET A 131 -4.94 6.56 5.39
N ALA A 132 -4.18 5.86 6.23
CA ALA A 132 -3.75 4.49 5.93
C ALA A 132 -4.93 3.50 5.82
N VAL A 133 -5.93 3.61 6.71
CA VAL A 133 -7.16 2.80 6.64
C VAL A 133 -7.94 3.10 5.37
N PHE A 134 -8.11 4.38 5.01
CA PHE A 134 -8.74 4.79 3.77
C PHE A 134 -8.03 4.18 2.56
N LEU A 135 -6.69 4.28 2.50
CA LEU A 135 -5.91 3.73 1.39
C LEU A 135 -6.02 2.21 1.30
N ASP A 136 -6.06 1.49 2.43
CA ASP A 136 -6.23 0.04 2.41
C ASP A 136 -7.59 -0.34 1.82
N ARG A 137 -8.69 0.31 2.25
CA ARG A 137 -10.03 0.08 1.70
C ARG A 137 -10.13 0.49 0.23
N ALA A 138 -9.61 1.66 -0.14
CA ALA A 138 -9.56 2.14 -1.52
C ALA A 138 -8.79 1.17 -2.42
N ALA A 139 -7.74 0.53 -1.92
CA ALA A 139 -6.99 -0.47 -2.66
C ALA A 139 -7.68 -1.83 -2.76
N GLN A 140 -8.60 -2.15 -1.85
CA GLN A 140 -9.47 -3.33 -1.96
C GLN A 140 -10.59 -3.08 -2.97
N ASN A 141 -11.16 -1.87 -2.93
CA ASN A 141 -12.35 -1.51 -3.70
C ASN A 141 -12.03 -0.97 -5.10
N PHE A 142 -10.92 -0.25 -5.28
CA PHE A 142 -10.60 0.50 -6.49
C PHE A 142 -9.08 0.51 -6.82
N PRO A 143 -8.38 -0.65 -6.79
CA PRO A 143 -6.92 -0.71 -6.96
C PRO A 143 -6.40 -0.15 -8.29
N ARG A 144 -7.26 -0.10 -9.31
CA ARG A 144 -6.93 0.35 -10.68
C ARG A 144 -7.45 1.75 -11.01
N HIS A 145 -8.06 2.44 -10.05
CA HIS A 145 -8.52 3.80 -10.28
C HIS A 145 -7.32 4.73 -10.50
N ALA A 146 -7.36 5.57 -11.54
CA ALA A 146 -6.20 6.37 -11.97
C ALA A 146 -5.63 7.29 -10.88
N VAL A 147 -6.49 7.78 -9.98
CA VAL A 147 -6.14 8.64 -8.84
C VAL A 147 -5.54 7.87 -7.66
N PHE A 148 -5.76 6.56 -7.55
CA PHE A 148 -5.36 5.78 -6.39
C PHE A 148 -3.85 5.84 -6.15
N LYS A 149 -3.04 5.52 -7.19
CA LYS A 149 -1.58 5.49 -7.05
C LYS A 149 -0.98 6.87 -6.70
N PRO A 150 -1.33 7.98 -7.38
CA PRO A 150 -0.89 9.31 -6.97
C PRO A 150 -1.30 9.67 -5.53
N LEU A 151 -2.54 9.36 -5.13
CA LEU A 151 -3.04 9.63 -3.78
C LEU A 151 -2.31 8.81 -2.70
N ALA A 152 -1.94 7.57 -3.02
CA ALA A 152 -1.24 6.65 -2.14
C ALA A 152 0.29 6.87 -2.08
N LYS A 153 0.83 7.85 -2.80
CA LYS A 153 2.28 8.17 -2.78
C LYS A 153 2.74 8.55 -1.37
N ALA A 154 3.98 8.21 -1.03
CA ALA A 154 4.61 8.51 0.25
C ALA A 154 4.49 9.99 0.62
N PRO A 155 4.16 10.33 1.88
CA PRO A 155 4.08 11.72 2.32
C PRO A 155 5.45 12.40 2.17
N ASP A 156 5.47 13.56 1.53
CA ASP A 156 6.67 14.38 1.37
C ASP A 156 6.91 15.15 2.67
N GLY A 157 8.01 14.90 3.36
CA GLY A 157 8.33 15.58 4.61
C GLY A 157 7.32 15.27 5.73
N GLY A 158 7.72 14.40 6.65
CA GLY A 158 6.89 14.02 7.78
C GLY A 158 7.75 13.49 8.92
N ASN A 159 7.15 13.28 10.08
CA ASN A 159 7.84 12.55 11.12
C ASN A 159 8.01 11.07 10.69
N ILE A 160 8.99 10.40 11.28
CA ILE A 160 9.30 9.01 10.96
C ILE A 160 8.10 8.06 11.20
N VAL A 161 7.22 8.39 12.13
CA VAL A 161 6.03 7.57 12.42
C VAL A 161 5.08 7.54 11.22
N THR A 162 4.82 8.69 10.58
CA THR A 162 4.00 8.76 9.37
C THR A 162 4.64 7.96 8.23
N ALA A 163 5.96 8.05 8.06
CA ALA A 163 6.70 7.26 7.07
C ALA A 163 6.56 5.75 7.32
N ILE A 164 6.69 5.29 8.56
CA ILE A 164 6.49 3.89 8.95
C ILE A 164 5.05 3.43 8.72
N ILE A 165 4.05 4.29 8.98
CA ILE A 165 2.66 3.96 8.69
C ILE A 165 2.45 3.80 7.18
N TRP A 166 3.01 4.70 6.37
CA TRP A 166 2.93 4.61 4.93
C TRP A 166 3.60 3.34 4.37
N THR A 167 4.78 2.93 4.89
CA THR A 167 5.43 1.70 4.41
C THR A 167 4.59 0.44 4.67
N ARG A 168 3.78 0.41 5.73
CA ARG A 168 2.81 -0.67 5.96
C ARG A 168 1.71 -0.68 4.90
N VAL A 169 1.23 0.48 4.46
CA VAL A 169 0.27 0.58 3.35
C VAL A 169 0.91 0.03 2.07
N ALA A 170 2.11 0.50 1.71
CA ALA A 170 2.83 0.03 0.54
C ALA A 170 3.11 -1.49 0.59
N PHE A 171 3.48 -2.03 1.75
CA PHE A 171 3.64 -3.46 1.97
C PHE A 171 2.35 -4.27 1.72
N ASN A 172 1.20 -3.77 2.19
CA ASN A 172 -0.09 -4.41 1.94
C ASN A 172 -0.45 -4.37 0.44
N LEU A 173 -0.14 -3.26 -0.25
CA LEU A 173 -0.33 -3.12 -1.69
C LEU A 173 0.51 -4.11 -2.48
N ILE A 174 1.79 -4.28 -2.13
CA ILE A 174 2.66 -5.31 -2.72
C ILE A 174 2.03 -6.69 -2.56
N THR A 175 1.59 -7.03 -1.35
CA THR A 175 0.99 -8.33 -1.04
C THR A 175 -0.27 -8.61 -1.87
N ARG A 176 -1.08 -7.57 -2.11
CA ARG A 176 -2.33 -7.66 -2.89
C ARG A 176 -2.08 -7.71 -4.39
N LEU A 177 -1.14 -6.91 -4.89
CA LEU A 177 -0.94 -6.67 -6.31
C LEU A 177 0.10 -7.61 -6.94
N ALA A 178 1.02 -8.20 -6.18
CA ALA A 178 2.12 -8.97 -6.75
C ALA A 178 1.70 -10.06 -7.75
N ALA A 179 0.51 -10.66 -7.59
CA ALA A 179 0.01 -11.66 -8.54
C ALA A 179 -0.77 -11.07 -9.73
N SER A 180 -1.48 -9.96 -9.55
CA SER A 180 -2.43 -9.40 -10.53
C SER A 180 -1.91 -8.16 -11.26
N ASP A 181 -0.91 -7.49 -10.71
CA ASP A 181 -0.19 -6.35 -11.25
C ASP A 181 1.25 -6.30 -10.66
N PRO A 182 2.16 -7.17 -11.17
CA PRO A 182 3.53 -7.24 -10.67
C PRO A 182 4.30 -5.92 -10.83
N ASP A 183 4.01 -5.13 -11.86
CA ASP A 183 4.68 -3.86 -12.10
C ASP A 183 4.27 -2.80 -11.08
N ALA A 184 2.99 -2.74 -10.71
CA ALA A 184 2.56 -1.90 -9.61
C ALA A 184 3.21 -2.32 -8.28
N ALA A 185 3.28 -3.62 -8.00
CA ALA A 185 3.94 -4.14 -6.80
C ALA A 185 5.45 -3.79 -6.77
N ARG A 186 6.15 -3.89 -7.90
CA ARG A 186 7.54 -3.44 -8.05
C ARG A 186 7.70 -1.95 -7.78
N GLY A 187 6.77 -1.14 -8.30
CA GLY A 187 6.76 0.31 -8.04
C GLY A 187 6.67 0.64 -6.55
N TRP A 188 5.73 0.01 -5.82
CA TRP A 188 5.61 0.20 -4.38
C TRP A 188 6.85 -0.23 -3.60
N TYR A 189 7.53 -1.29 -4.04
CA TYR A 189 8.81 -1.68 -3.44
C TYR A 189 9.90 -0.63 -3.67
N GLY A 190 9.98 -0.07 -4.88
CA GLY A 190 10.89 1.03 -5.19
C GLY A 190 10.67 2.24 -4.29
N ASP A 191 9.41 2.62 -4.05
CA ASP A 191 9.07 3.73 -3.16
C ASP A 191 9.48 3.44 -1.69
N ILE A 192 9.28 2.20 -1.19
CA ILE A 192 9.78 1.77 0.14
C ILE A 192 11.31 1.86 0.19
N GLN A 193 11.99 1.41 -0.86
CA GLN A 193 13.45 1.44 -0.95
C GLN A 193 14.00 2.87 -0.93
N THR A 194 13.40 3.80 -1.67
CA THR A 194 13.76 5.22 -1.62
C THR A 194 13.58 5.77 -0.22
N LEU A 195 12.43 5.53 0.41
CA LEU A 195 12.16 6.05 1.75
C LEU A 195 13.12 5.48 2.81
N ALA A 196 13.47 4.19 2.72
CA ALA A 196 14.45 3.57 3.62
C ALA A 196 15.87 4.10 3.38
N ALA A 197 16.24 4.38 2.12
CA ALA A 197 17.53 4.97 1.77
C ALA A 197 17.67 6.41 2.30
N ASP A 198 16.59 7.18 2.27
CA ASP A 198 16.53 8.54 2.81
C ASP A 198 16.55 8.57 4.34
N ASN A 199 16.28 7.43 4.99
CA ASN A 199 16.21 7.29 6.44
C ASN A 199 17.07 6.10 6.94
N PRO A 200 18.39 6.10 6.68
CA PRO A 200 19.24 4.91 6.83
C PRO A 200 19.51 4.51 8.28
N LYS A 201 19.06 5.29 9.28
CA LYS A 201 19.18 4.94 10.71
C LYS A 201 17.96 4.17 11.22
N GLU A 202 16.88 4.14 10.46
CA GLU A 202 15.58 3.65 10.91
C GLU A 202 15.42 2.15 10.63
N ALA A 203 15.69 1.32 11.64
CA ALA A 203 15.61 -0.13 11.54
C ALA A 203 14.22 -0.62 11.09
N ALA A 204 13.14 0.04 11.54
CA ALA A 204 11.78 -0.30 11.15
C ALA A 204 11.55 -0.17 9.63
N LEU A 205 12.19 0.81 8.97
CA LEU A 205 12.07 0.97 7.51
C LEU A 205 12.85 -0.10 6.76
N ARG A 206 14.06 -0.45 7.24
CA ARG A 206 14.84 -1.57 6.69
C ARG A 206 14.11 -2.90 6.82
N GLU A 207 13.51 -3.15 7.98
CA GLU A 207 12.73 -4.36 8.23
C GLU A 207 11.56 -4.47 7.25
N VAL A 208 10.79 -3.39 7.07
CA VAL A 208 9.67 -3.38 6.11
C VAL A 208 10.17 -3.55 4.67
N GLN A 209 11.29 -2.93 4.29
CA GLN A 209 11.91 -3.14 2.98
C GLN A 209 12.27 -4.62 2.75
N ALA A 210 12.93 -5.27 3.72
CA ALA A 210 13.30 -6.67 3.61
C ALA A 210 12.07 -7.60 3.53
N LYS A 211 11.02 -7.32 4.32
CA LYS A 211 9.75 -8.07 4.28
C LYS A 211 9.01 -7.86 2.94
N ALA A 212 9.05 -6.65 2.39
CA ALA A 212 8.45 -6.34 1.08
C ALA A 212 9.16 -7.10 -0.06
N ALA A 213 10.50 -7.09 -0.07
CA ALA A 213 11.32 -7.89 -0.99
C ALA A 213 11.01 -9.39 -0.85
N PHE A 214 10.94 -9.90 0.38
CA PHE A 214 10.58 -11.29 0.66
C PHE A 214 9.20 -11.67 0.07
N ASN A 215 8.20 -10.80 0.20
CA ASN A 215 6.87 -11.04 -0.36
C ASN A 215 6.90 -11.09 -1.89
N LEU A 216 7.66 -10.20 -2.54
CA LEU A 216 7.84 -10.22 -3.99
C LEU A 216 8.51 -11.53 -4.44
N ILE A 217 9.59 -11.96 -3.79
CA ILE A 217 10.25 -13.25 -4.08
C ILE A 217 9.25 -14.40 -3.94
N THR A 218 8.50 -14.43 -2.84
CA THR A 218 7.53 -15.50 -2.56
C THR A 218 6.47 -15.62 -3.67
N ARG A 219 6.05 -14.49 -4.25
CA ARG A 219 5.00 -14.46 -5.27
C ARG A 219 5.52 -14.63 -6.69
N LEU A 220 6.71 -14.10 -6.99
CA LEU A 220 7.18 -13.92 -8.36
C LEU A 220 8.40 -14.76 -8.72
N ALA A 221 9.09 -15.42 -7.78
CA ALA A 221 10.34 -16.13 -8.09
C ALA A 221 10.21 -17.25 -9.14
N ALA A 222 9.01 -17.82 -9.33
CA ALA A 222 8.78 -18.83 -10.36
C ALA A 222 8.56 -18.21 -11.75
N SER A 223 7.93 -17.04 -11.84
CA SER A 223 7.59 -16.36 -13.10
C SER A 223 8.65 -15.35 -13.55
N ASP A 224 9.43 -14.82 -12.60
CA ASP A 224 10.49 -13.84 -12.82
C ASP A 224 11.65 -14.10 -11.83
N PRO A 225 12.46 -15.13 -12.09
CA PRO A 225 13.58 -15.49 -11.22
C PRO A 225 14.67 -14.41 -11.18
N ASP A 226 14.86 -13.64 -12.26
CA ASP A 226 15.87 -12.58 -12.32
C ASP A 226 15.53 -11.41 -11.41
N ALA A 227 14.28 -10.93 -11.41
CA ALA A 227 13.85 -9.91 -10.46
C ALA A 227 13.90 -10.42 -9.01
N ALA A 228 13.50 -11.67 -8.77
CA ALA A 228 13.58 -12.29 -7.45
C ALA A 228 15.02 -12.40 -6.93
N ARG A 229 15.98 -12.67 -7.82
CA ARG A 229 17.41 -12.62 -7.50
C ARG A 229 17.86 -11.21 -7.10
N GLY A 230 17.34 -10.17 -7.75
CA GLY A 230 17.59 -8.77 -7.40
C GLY A 230 17.12 -8.46 -5.97
N TRP A 231 15.86 -8.75 -5.65
CA TRP A 231 15.31 -8.54 -4.31
C TRP A 231 16.03 -9.35 -3.23
N TYR A 232 16.48 -10.57 -3.54
CA TYR A 232 17.30 -11.34 -2.61
C TYR A 232 18.66 -10.66 -2.36
N GLY A 233 19.26 -10.08 -3.40
CA GLY A 233 20.47 -9.26 -3.30
C GLY A 233 20.28 -8.04 -2.39
N ASP A 234 19.12 -7.38 -2.46
CA ASP A 234 18.78 -6.26 -1.57
C ASP A 234 18.71 -6.71 -0.10
N ILE A 235 17.99 -7.81 0.19
CA ILE A 235 17.89 -8.37 1.56
C ILE A 235 19.28 -8.75 2.08
N LYS A 236 20.10 -9.42 1.26
CA LYS A 236 21.48 -9.80 1.61
C LYS A 236 22.34 -8.57 1.92
N THR A 237 22.18 -7.50 1.15
CA THR A 237 22.89 -6.23 1.37
C THR A 237 22.47 -5.56 2.67
N LEU A 238 21.18 -5.55 2.98
CA LEU A 238 20.65 -5.02 4.24
C LEU A 238 21.20 -5.81 5.44
N ALA A 239 21.10 -7.13 5.41
CA ALA A 239 21.55 -8.00 6.49
C ALA A 239 23.07 -7.90 6.73
N ALA A 240 23.87 -7.82 5.65
CA ALA A 240 25.32 -7.66 5.77
C ALA A 240 25.73 -6.31 6.37
N LYS A 241 24.99 -5.23 6.07
CA LYS A 241 25.26 -3.88 6.59
C LYS A 241 24.79 -3.67 8.03
N ASN A 242 23.84 -4.48 8.51
CA ASN A 242 23.22 -4.35 9.84
C ASN A 242 23.14 -5.75 10.49
N PRO A 243 24.28 -6.40 10.77
CA PRO A 243 24.32 -7.80 11.21
C PRO A 243 23.62 -8.04 12.56
N GLU A 244 23.51 -7.02 13.40
CA GLU A 244 22.80 -7.05 14.68
C GLU A 244 21.28 -7.19 14.52
N GLU A 245 20.72 -6.79 13.38
CA GLU A 245 19.28 -6.84 13.12
C GLU A 245 18.83 -8.25 12.76
N VAL A 246 18.36 -8.98 13.77
CA VAL A 246 17.83 -10.35 13.64
C VAL A 246 16.79 -10.46 12.52
N ALA A 247 15.87 -9.50 12.43
CA ALA A 247 14.79 -9.52 11.44
C ALA A 247 15.29 -9.54 9.98
N LEU A 248 16.43 -8.91 9.70
CA LEU A 248 17.02 -8.91 8.34
C LEU A 248 17.64 -10.26 8.00
N ARG A 249 18.30 -10.89 8.98
CA ARG A 249 18.87 -12.24 8.82
C ARG A 249 17.78 -13.30 8.66
N GLU A 250 16.69 -13.18 9.41
CA GLU A 250 15.51 -14.04 9.24
C GLU A 250 14.89 -13.89 7.85
N ALA A 251 14.68 -12.64 7.40
CA ALA A 251 14.18 -12.37 6.06
C ALA A 251 15.10 -12.96 4.99
N GLN A 252 16.42 -12.88 5.16
CA GLN A 252 17.40 -13.45 4.23
C GLN A 252 17.29 -14.98 4.14
N ALA A 253 17.17 -15.67 5.27
CA ALA A 253 17.06 -17.13 5.29
C ALA A 253 15.80 -17.62 4.58
N TYR A 254 14.64 -17.05 4.91
CA TYR A 254 13.38 -17.42 4.27
C TYR A 254 13.33 -17.03 2.78
N ALA A 255 13.89 -15.86 2.42
CA ALA A 255 13.98 -15.43 1.03
C ALA A 255 14.86 -16.37 0.19
N ALA A 256 16.00 -16.81 0.73
CA ALA A 256 16.88 -17.76 0.04
C ALA A 256 16.15 -19.08 -0.26
N PHE A 257 15.39 -19.60 0.71
CA PHE A 257 14.60 -20.81 0.54
C PHE A 257 13.47 -20.63 -0.49
N ASN A 258 12.74 -19.51 -0.45
CA ASN A 258 11.68 -19.26 -1.43
C ASN A 258 12.22 -19.05 -2.85
N LEU A 259 13.39 -18.42 -2.98
CA LEU A 259 14.07 -18.28 -4.26
C LEU A 259 14.55 -19.64 -4.80
N LEU A 260 15.05 -20.53 -3.94
CA LEU A 260 15.36 -21.92 -4.31
C LEU A 260 14.13 -22.64 -4.90
N LEU A 261 12.97 -22.49 -4.27
CA LEU A 261 11.72 -23.07 -4.78
C LEU A 261 11.32 -22.45 -6.13
N GLY A 262 11.53 -21.14 -6.30
CA GLY A 262 11.33 -20.43 -7.57
C GLY A 262 12.18 -21.02 -8.68
N TYR A 263 13.51 -21.11 -8.47
CA TYR A 263 14.44 -21.69 -9.43
C TYR A 263 14.12 -23.15 -9.76
N LYS A 264 13.72 -23.96 -8.76
CA LYS A 264 13.30 -25.34 -9.00
C LYS A 264 12.07 -25.42 -9.91
N LYS A 265 11.12 -24.49 -9.76
CA LYS A 265 9.93 -24.41 -10.62
C LYS A 265 10.25 -23.92 -12.04
N SER A 266 11.19 -22.99 -12.19
CA SER A 266 11.61 -22.49 -13.51
C SER A 266 12.64 -23.38 -14.22
N GLY A 267 13.19 -24.39 -13.53
CA GLY A 267 14.22 -25.28 -14.08
C GLY A 267 15.64 -24.69 -14.05
N ASP A 268 15.87 -23.61 -13.29
CA ASP A 268 17.19 -23.00 -13.14
C ASP A 268 18.05 -23.78 -12.13
N ASN A 269 18.73 -24.82 -12.62
CA ASN A 269 19.62 -25.64 -11.79
C ASN A 269 20.82 -24.87 -11.21
N ALA A 270 21.32 -23.85 -11.92
CA ALA A 270 22.43 -23.04 -11.42
C ALA A 270 21.98 -22.16 -10.25
N GLY A 271 20.79 -21.58 -10.37
CA GLY A 271 20.11 -20.86 -9.31
C GLY A 271 19.84 -21.73 -8.08
N VAL A 272 19.33 -22.95 -8.28
CA VAL A 272 19.12 -23.93 -7.19
C VAL A 272 20.44 -24.18 -6.45
N LYS A 273 21.51 -24.56 -7.18
CA LYS A 273 22.82 -24.85 -6.56
C LYS A 273 23.32 -23.68 -5.71
N LYS A 274 23.23 -22.46 -6.25
CA LYS A 274 23.64 -21.25 -5.52
C LYS A 274 22.83 -21.04 -4.24
N MET A 275 21.52 -21.29 -4.26
CA MET A 275 20.69 -21.14 -3.06
C MET A 275 20.94 -22.25 -2.03
N VAL A 276 21.27 -23.48 -2.46
CA VAL A 276 21.73 -24.54 -1.55
C VAL A 276 22.98 -24.09 -0.79
N GLU A 277 23.97 -23.58 -1.50
CA GLU A 277 25.21 -23.05 -0.91
C GLU A 277 24.94 -21.89 0.06
N ASP A 278 24.10 -20.93 -0.35
CA ASP A 278 23.77 -19.76 0.47
C ASP A 278 22.97 -20.14 1.74
N ILE A 279 22.01 -21.08 1.66
CA ILE A 279 21.22 -21.53 2.82
C ILE A 279 22.10 -22.27 3.83
N SER A 280 22.96 -23.18 3.36
CA SER A 280 23.90 -23.90 4.24
C SER A 280 24.84 -22.94 4.96
N ARG A 281 25.43 -21.98 4.22
CA ARG A 281 26.28 -20.93 4.82
C ARG A 281 25.52 -20.12 5.88
N LEU A 282 24.28 -19.71 5.60
CA LEU A 282 23.48 -18.93 6.55
C LEU A 282 23.20 -19.69 7.86
N ALA A 283 22.99 -21.01 7.77
CA ALA A 283 22.80 -21.87 8.93
C ALA A 283 24.09 -22.08 9.74
N GLU A 284 25.24 -22.20 9.07
CA GLU A 284 26.55 -22.29 9.72
C GLU A 284 26.93 -20.99 10.44
N GLU A 285 26.68 -19.84 9.80
CA GLU A 285 26.98 -18.52 10.35
C GLU A 285 26.02 -18.10 11.47
N ASN A 286 24.80 -18.68 11.50
CA ASN A 286 23.74 -18.31 12.45
C ASN A 286 23.05 -19.55 13.05
N PRO A 287 23.80 -20.42 13.76
CA PRO A 287 23.27 -21.70 14.24
C PRO A 287 22.14 -21.54 15.26
N ASP A 288 22.14 -20.42 15.99
CA ASP A 288 21.14 -20.12 17.01
C ASP A 288 19.84 -19.54 16.43
N LEU A 289 19.85 -19.07 15.17
CA LEU A 289 18.70 -18.42 14.55
C LEU A 289 17.69 -19.45 14.01
N PRO A 290 16.45 -19.51 14.54
CA PRO A 290 15.46 -20.51 14.12
C PRO A 290 15.17 -20.50 12.61
N ALA A 291 15.10 -19.32 12.00
CA ALA A 291 14.84 -19.18 10.57
C ALA A 291 15.92 -19.85 9.69
N CYS A 292 17.19 -19.74 10.07
CA CYS A 292 18.28 -20.38 9.35
C CYS A 292 18.25 -21.90 9.51
N ARG A 293 17.98 -22.40 10.73
CA ARG A 293 17.83 -23.84 10.99
C ARG A 293 16.67 -24.43 10.20
N GLU A 294 15.49 -23.80 10.25
CA GLU A 294 14.31 -24.26 9.52
C GLU A 294 14.56 -24.30 8.01
N ALA A 295 15.18 -23.25 7.44
CA ALA A 295 15.51 -23.22 6.02
C ALA A 295 16.45 -24.38 5.63
N ALA A 296 17.46 -24.68 6.46
CA ALA A 296 18.38 -25.79 6.23
C ALA A 296 17.71 -27.17 6.38
N GLU A 297 16.88 -27.38 7.40
CA GLU A 297 16.13 -28.62 7.60
C GLU A 297 15.17 -28.92 6.44
N ARG A 298 14.47 -27.89 5.96
CA ARG A 298 13.59 -28.00 4.79
C ARG A 298 14.38 -28.28 3.51
N LEU A 299 15.56 -27.69 3.37
CA LEU A 299 16.48 -27.98 2.26
C LEU A 299 16.92 -29.46 2.29
N GLN A 300 17.35 -29.98 3.43
CA GLN A 300 17.73 -31.40 3.59
C GLN A 300 16.59 -32.34 3.23
N SER A 301 15.36 -32.00 3.64
CA SER A 301 14.16 -32.76 3.27
C SER A 301 13.93 -32.81 1.76
N ILE A 302 14.18 -31.70 1.04
CA ILE A 302 14.06 -31.64 -0.42
C ILE A 302 15.14 -32.47 -1.12
N ILE A 303 16.38 -32.43 -0.63
CA ILE A 303 17.50 -33.21 -1.19
C ILE A 303 17.21 -34.70 -1.05
N LYS A 304 16.84 -35.14 0.16
CA LYS A 304 16.50 -36.56 0.42
C LYS A 304 15.39 -37.07 -0.50
N LEU A 305 14.31 -36.30 -0.68
CA LEU A 305 13.22 -36.66 -1.59
C LEU A 305 13.63 -36.71 -3.08
N ALA A 306 14.73 -36.07 -3.46
CA ALA A 306 15.26 -36.13 -4.83
C ALA A 306 16.18 -37.35 -5.03
N GLU A 307 16.85 -37.83 -3.98
CA GLU A 307 17.68 -39.04 -4.01
C GLU A 307 16.84 -40.33 -3.99
N GLU A 308 15.61 -40.27 -3.48
CA GLU A 308 14.66 -41.39 -3.41
C GLU A 308 13.83 -41.59 -4.71
N LYS A 309 14.00 -40.74 -5.74
CA LYS A 309 13.26 -40.79 -7.02
C LYS A 309 14.16 -41.15 -8.19
#